data_AF-A0A1H4A4N9-F1
#
_entry.id   AF-A0A1H4A4N9-F1
#
_cell.length_a   1.000
_cell.length_b   1.000
_cell.length_c   1.000
_cell.angle_alpha   90.00
_cell.angle_beta   90.00
_cell.angle_gamma   90.00
#
_symmetry.space_group_name_H-M   'P 1'
#
loop_
_entity.id
_entity.type
_entity.pdbx_description
1 polymer ?
#
loop_
_entity_poly.entity_id
_entity_poly.type
_entity_poly.pdbx_seq_one_letter_code
_entity_poly.pdbx_strand_id
1 'polypeptide(L)'
;MEIGQKFNTLTLKEYFFYMDNHKKYKDFNTLGLYRSILENKKLSVEDKIVVRDYAHKFFKKSFDFLQLKDPQTFMAVEYLGQELTKADEYKNWEKVERNQQRILKEKKIKHRNFGNYSKHNCGFDDCFWNGLMIRQGSWFAENSMHFNGDINRYQQQVKSDRRKSDRKREKQIIKRELENQ
;
A
#
# COMPACT_ATOMS: atom_id res chain seq x y z
N MET A 1 -19.73 15.84 18.32
CA MET A 1 -20.07 14.61 19.05
C MET A 1 -18.99 13.57 18.78
N GLU A 2 -18.97 12.48 19.54
CA GLU A 2 -18.14 11.30 19.27
C GLU A 2 -19.06 10.09 19.05
N ILE A 3 -18.59 9.10 18.30
CA ILE A 3 -19.36 7.87 18.02
C ILE A 3 -19.34 6.97 19.25
N GLY A 4 -18.18 6.89 19.93
CA GLY A 4 -18.02 6.14 21.18
C GLY A 4 -18.03 4.61 21.03
N GLN A 5 -18.04 4.08 19.80
CA GLN A 5 -17.96 2.64 19.53
C GLN A 5 -17.18 2.35 18.23
N LYS A 6 -16.66 1.11 18.10
CA LYS A 6 -15.91 0.69 16.92
C LYS A 6 -16.87 0.41 15.76
N PHE A 7 -16.51 0.83 14.55
CA PHE A 7 -17.37 0.59 13.37
C PHE A 7 -17.63 -0.90 13.10
N ASN A 8 -16.69 -1.80 13.45
CA ASN A 8 -16.82 -3.22 13.19
C ASN A 8 -17.82 -3.95 14.12
N THR A 9 -18.39 -3.24 15.10
CA THR A 9 -19.46 -3.76 15.97
C THR A 9 -20.85 -3.28 15.55
N LEU A 10 -20.94 -2.37 14.58
CA LEU A 10 -22.20 -1.78 14.13
C LEU A 10 -23.09 -2.77 13.38
N THR A 11 -24.38 -2.57 13.50
CA THR A 11 -25.43 -3.14 12.64
C THR A 11 -25.54 -2.36 11.34
N LEU A 12 -26.25 -2.92 10.36
CA LEU A 12 -26.50 -2.27 9.06
C LEU A 12 -27.15 -0.88 9.21
N LYS A 13 -28.15 -0.77 10.10
CA LYS A 13 -28.86 0.49 10.35
C LYS A 13 -27.94 1.55 10.97
N GLU A 14 -27.09 1.14 11.91
CA GLU A 14 -26.13 2.05 12.55
C GLU A 14 -25.09 2.57 11.55
N TYR A 15 -24.61 1.71 10.64
CA TYR A 15 -23.72 2.14 9.56
C TYR A 15 -24.33 3.30 8.76
N PHE A 16 -25.57 3.17 8.29
CA PHE A 16 -26.25 4.25 7.57
C PHE A 16 -26.41 5.49 8.42
N PHE A 17 -26.88 5.33 9.67
CA PHE A 17 -27.06 6.45 10.59
C PHE A 17 -25.77 7.28 10.78
N TYR A 18 -24.65 6.62 11.04
CA TYR A 18 -23.37 7.32 11.23
C TYR A 18 -22.82 7.90 9.94
N MET A 19 -23.01 7.25 8.79
CA MET A 19 -22.60 7.79 7.49
C MET A 19 -23.40 9.05 7.13
N ASP A 20 -24.71 9.06 7.34
CA ASP A 20 -25.56 10.23 7.08
C ASP A 20 -25.19 11.42 7.98
N ASN A 21 -24.76 11.12 9.20
CA ASN A 21 -24.42 12.10 10.22
C ASN A 21 -22.91 12.32 10.38
N HIS A 22 -22.06 11.84 9.45
CA HIS A 22 -20.60 11.79 9.60
C HIS A 22 -19.97 13.13 10.03
N LYS A 23 -20.49 14.27 9.53
CA LYS A 23 -19.99 15.61 9.86
C LYS A 23 -20.16 16.00 11.33
N LYS A 24 -21.08 15.35 12.05
CA LYS A 24 -21.36 15.61 13.47
C LYS A 24 -20.33 14.96 14.41
N TYR A 25 -19.57 13.99 13.90
CA TYR A 25 -18.68 13.14 14.67
C TYR A 25 -17.21 13.48 14.42
N LYS A 26 -16.49 13.88 15.48
CA LYS A 26 -15.08 14.29 15.38
C LYS A 26 -14.15 13.10 15.10
N ASP A 27 -14.53 11.93 15.61
CA ASP A 27 -13.82 10.65 15.52
C ASP A 27 -14.23 9.82 14.29
N PHE A 28 -15.07 10.37 13.39
CA PHE A 28 -15.44 9.66 12.17
C PHE A 28 -14.24 9.49 11.24
N ASN A 29 -13.76 8.26 11.11
CA ASN A 29 -12.62 7.91 10.27
C ASN A 29 -13.04 7.06 9.07
N THR A 30 -12.94 7.63 7.87
CA THR A 30 -13.31 6.93 6.63
C THR A 30 -12.47 5.68 6.36
N LEU A 31 -11.18 5.66 6.72
CA LEU A 31 -10.36 4.45 6.59
C LEU A 31 -10.85 3.36 7.56
N GLY A 32 -11.17 3.76 8.79
CA GLY A 32 -11.73 2.87 9.79
C GLY A 32 -13.06 2.28 9.35
N LEU A 33 -13.92 3.09 8.71
CA LEU A 33 -15.20 2.67 8.13
C LEU A 33 -15.01 1.59 7.06
N TYR A 34 -14.07 1.74 6.13
CA TYR A 34 -13.86 0.74 5.08
C TYR A 34 -13.25 -0.56 5.61
N ARG A 35 -12.28 -0.47 6.53
CA ARG A 35 -11.70 -1.66 7.18
C ARG A 35 -12.75 -2.42 7.98
N SER A 36 -13.62 -1.70 8.69
CA SER A 36 -14.64 -2.33 9.50
C SER A 36 -15.68 -3.09 8.70
N ILE A 37 -15.94 -2.76 7.44
CA ILE A 37 -16.81 -3.56 6.56
C ILE A 37 -16.27 -4.99 6.44
N LEU A 38 -14.96 -5.14 6.28
CA LEU A 38 -14.30 -6.44 6.17
C LEU A 38 -14.32 -7.18 7.51
N GLU A 39 -13.95 -6.48 8.58
CA GLU A 39 -13.78 -7.04 9.93
C GLU A 39 -15.10 -7.36 10.66
N ASN A 40 -16.22 -6.76 10.24
CA ASN A 40 -17.49 -6.92 10.93
C ASN A 40 -18.06 -8.34 10.73
N LYS A 41 -18.26 -9.06 11.83
CA LYS A 41 -18.78 -10.44 11.85
C LYS A 41 -20.31 -10.52 11.94
N LYS A 42 -21.00 -9.41 12.20
CA LYS A 42 -22.47 -9.35 12.31
C LYS A 42 -23.15 -9.19 10.95
N LEU A 43 -22.43 -8.68 9.95
CA LEU A 43 -22.97 -8.45 8.61
C LEU A 43 -22.71 -9.66 7.71
N SER A 44 -23.72 -10.05 6.92
CA SER A 44 -23.54 -10.98 5.81
C SER A 44 -22.71 -10.32 4.69
N VAL A 45 -22.29 -11.09 3.69
CA VAL A 45 -21.55 -10.55 2.54
C VAL A 45 -22.41 -9.54 1.77
N GLU A 46 -23.69 -9.81 1.63
CA GLU A 46 -24.68 -8.94 0.98
C GLU A 46 -24.81 -7.62 1.75
N ASP A 47 -24.97 -7.68 3.07
CA ASP A 47 -25.04 -6.46 3.90
C ASP A 47 -23.75 -5.65 3.80
N LYS A 48 -22.58 -6.29 3.78
CA LYS A 48 -21.29 -5.60 3.61
C LYS A 48 -21.22 -4.90 2.25
N ILE A 49 -21.73 -5.50 1.18
CA ILE A 49 -21.83 -4.88 -0.15
C ILE A 49 -22.74 -3.65 -0.09
N VAL A 50 -23.91 -3.75 0.56
CA VAL A 50 -24.83 -2.61 0.70
C VAL A 50 -24.16 -1.47 1.48
N VAL A 51 -23.45 -1.76 2.58
CA VAL A 51 -22.71 -0.75 3.34
C VAL A 51 -21.62 -0.10 2.48
N ARG A 52 -20.85 -0.88 1.73
CA ARG A 52 -19.82 -0.36 0.81
C ARG A 52 -20.42 0.60 -0.21
N ASP A 53 -21.49 0.18 -0.88
CA ASP A 53 -22.11 0.96 -1.96
C ASP A 53 -22.73 2.24 -1.40
N TYR A 54 -23.29 2.18 -0.20
CA TYR A 54 -23.75 3.36 0.53
C TYR A 54 -22.59 4.31 0.88
N ALA A 55 -21.49 3.77 1.42
CA ALA A 55 -20.31 4.56 1.76
C ALA A 55 -19.72 5.27 0.53
N HIS A 56 -19.71 4.62 -0.64
CA HIS A 56 -19.23 5.23 -1.89
C HIS A 56 -20.00 6.50 -2.28
N LYS A 57 -21.30 6.61 -1.96
CA LYS A 57 -22.08 7.84 -2.25
C LYS A 57 -21.47 9.09 -1.61
N PHE A 58 -20.84 8.94 -0.44
CA PHE A 58 -20.27 10.05 0.32
C PHE A 58 -18.74 10.11 0.24
N PHE A 59 -18.10 8.95 0.18
CA PHE A 59 -16.67 8.82 0.49
C PHE A 59 -15.85 8.19 -0.62
N LYS A 60 -16.39 8.05 -1.85
CA LYS A 60 -15.66 7.42 -2.97
C LYS A 60 -14.29 8.03 -3.22
N LYS A 61 -14.14 9.36 -3.13
CA LYS A 61 -12.83 10.01 -3.28
C LYS A 61 -11.82 9.60 -2.21
N SER A 62 -12.26 9.44 -0.97
CA SER A 62 -11.41 8.96 0.14
C SER A 62 -11.08 7.48 -0.05
N PHE A 63 -12.04 6.69 -0.51
CA PHE A 63 -11.87 5.29 -0.85
C PHE A 63 -10.83 5.09 -1.97
N ASP A 64 -10.94 5.83 -3.06
CA ASP A 64 -10.01 5.73 -4.18
C ASP A 64 -8.57 6.08 -3.77
N PHE A 65 -8.40 6.94 -2.76
CA PHE A 65 -7.10 7.27 -2.19
C PHE A 65 -6.50 6.15 -1.31
N LEU A 66 -7.30 5.17 -0.90
CA LEU A 66 -6.81 3.97 -0.22
C LEU A 66 -5.86 3.17 -1.09
N GLN A 67 -5.96 3.27 -2.42
CA GLN A 67 -4.95 2.71 -3.33
C GLN A 67 -3.52 3.14 -2.96
N LEU A 68 -3.32 4.34 -2.41
CA LEU A 68 -2.01 4.77 -1.92
C LEU A 68 -1.75 4.42 -0.45
N LYS A 69 -2.75 4.62 0.42
CA LYS A 69 -2.58 4.47 1.88
C LYS A 69 -2.64 3.02 2.37
N ASP A 70 -3.58 2.26 1.84
CA ASP A 70 -3.87 0.89 2.26
C ASP A 70 -4.44 0.08 1.08
N PRO A 71 -3.57 -0.32 0.13
CA PRO A 71 -3.99 -0.98 -1.10
C PRO A 71 -4.69 -2.32 -0.86
N GLN A 72 -4.36 -3.01 0.25
CA GLN A 72 -4.99 -4.27 0.62
C GLN A 72 -6.46 -4.07 1.00
N THR A 73 -6.75 -3.10 1.87
CA THR A 73 -8.14 -2.73 2.19
C THR A 73 -8.89 -2.28 0.94
N PHE A 74 -8.26 -1.49 0.06
CA PHE A 74 -8.87 -1.08 -1.20
C PHE A 74 -9.30 -2.30 -2.04
N MET A 75 -8.38 -3.25 -2.28
CA MET A 75 -8.65 -4.46 -3.06
C MET A 75 -9.78 -5.29 -2.44
N ALA A 76 -9.70 -5.56 -1.13
CA ALA A 76 -10.67 -6.41 -0.44
C ALA A 76 -12.08 -5.80 -0.43
N VAL A 77 -12.20 -4.47 -0.36
CA VAL A 77 -13.50 -3.78 -0.41
C VAL A 77 -14.02 -3.65 -1.84
N GLU A 78 -13.18 -3.28 -2.80
CA GLU A 78 -13.57 -3.09 -4.21
C GLU A 78 -14.15 -4.38 -4.78
N TYR A 79 -13.49 -5.51 -4.52
CA TYR A 79 -13.89 -6.84 -5.01
C TYR A 79 -14.67 -7.67 -3.99
N LEU A 80 -15.22 -7.02 -2.97
CA LEU A 80 -16.01 -7.68 -1.94
C LEU A 80 -17.16 -8.50 -2.54
N GLY A 81 -17.25 -9.77 -2.14
CA GLY A 81 -18.27 -10.72 -2.58
C GLY A 81 -17.99 -11.36 -3.95
N GLN A 82 -16.83 -11.13 -4.54
CA GLN A 82 -16.41 -11.78 -5.78
C GLN A 82 -15.41 -12.90 -5.48
N GLU A 83 -15.58 -14.05 -6.14
CA GLU A 83 -14.54 -15.07 -6.20
C GLU A 83 -13.53 -14.67 -7.28
N LEU A 84 -12.31 -14.34 -6.86
CA LEU A 84 -11.22 -13.96 -7.76
C LEU A 84 -10.28 -15.14 -7.97
N THR A 85 -9.93 -15.42 -9.21
CA THR A 85 -8.80 -16.31 -9.49
C THR A 85 -7.48 -15.58 -9.21
N LYS A 86 -6.38 -16.33 -9.07
CA LYS A 86 -5.03 -15.75 -8.94
C LYS A 86 -4.67 -14.84 -10.13
N ALA A 87 -5.16 -15.15 -11.32
CA ALA A 87 -4.94 -14.33 -12.50
C ALA A 87 -5.72 -12.99 -12.40
N ASP A 88 -6.93 -13.01 -11.86
CA ASP A 88 -7.73 -11.80 -11.63
C ASP A 88 -7.11 -10.92 -10.55
N GLU A 89 -6.67 -11.52 -9.44
CA GLU A 89 -5.93 -10.82 -8.39
C GLU A 89 -4.73 -10.07 -8.97
N TYR A 90 -3.91 -10.76 -9.77
CA TYR A 90 -2.73 -10.16 -10.41
C TYR A 90 -3.11 -8.97 -11.31
N LYS A 91 -4.08 -9.15 -12.21
CA LYS A 91 -4.57 -8.08 -13.09
C LYS A 91 -5.12 -6.89 -12.32
N ASN A 92 -5.80 -7.14 -11.20
CA ASN A 92 -6.36 -6.09 -10.35
C ASN A 92 -5.25 -5.34 -9.61
N TRP A 93 -4.22 -6.02 -9.14
CA TRP A 93 -3.02 -5.38 -8.59
C TRP A 93 -2.29 -4.50 -9.60
N GLU A 94 -2.15 -4.93 -10.87
CA GLU A 94 -1.59 -4.08 -11.93
C GLU A 94 -2.42 -2.82 -12.18
N LYS A 95 -3.76 -2.91 -12.07
CA LYS A 95 -4.64 -1.73 -12.15
C LYS A 95 -4.40 -0.80 -10.97
N VAL A 96 -4.27 -1.34 -9.75
CA VAL A 96 -3.96 -0.54 -8.56
C VAL A 96 -2.63 0.18 -8.73
N GLU A 97 -1.57 -0.51 -9.16
CA GLU A 97 -0.27 0.11 -9.38
C GLU A 97 -0.33 1.26 -10.41
N ARG A 98 -1.01 1.04 -11.56
CA ARG A 98 -1.22 2.10 -12.56
C ARG A 98 -1.99 3.29 -11.99
N ASN A 99 -3.01 3.04 -11.18
CA ASN A 99 -3.77 4.09 -10.52
C ASN A 99 -2.94 4.82 -9.45
N GLN A 100 -2.11 4.12 -8.69
CA GLN A 100 -1.18 4.74 -7.73
C GLN A 100 -0.26 5.73 -8.47
N GLN A 101 0.36 5.29 -9.57
CA GLN A 101 1.20 6.17 -10.42
C GLN A 101 0.42 7.41 -10.89
N ARG A 102 -0.80 7.20 -11.39
CA ARG A 102 -1.68 8.27 -11.87
C ARG A 102 -2.02 9.27 -10.75
N ILE A 103 -2.47 8.78 -9.59
CA ILE A 103 -2.84 9.63 -8.44
C ILE A 103 -1.63 10.44 -7.97
N LEU A 104 -0.45 9.83 -7.86
CA LEU A 104 0.77 10.56 -7.46
C LEU A 104 1.12 11.66 -8.47
N LYS A 105 1.05 11.37 -9.77
CA LYS A 105 1.32 12.33 -10.84
C LYS A 105 0.31 13.49 -10.82
N GLU A 106 -0.99 13.19 -10.78
CA GLU A 106 -2.06 14.19 -10.76
C GLU A 106 -1.97 15.10 -9.53
N LYS A 107 -1.70 14.53 -8.35
CA LYS A 107 -1.54 15.28 -7.09
C LYS A 107 -0.15 15.90 -6.92
N LYS A 108 0.77 15.69 -7.87
CA LYS A 108 2.18 16.14 -7.83
C LYS A 108 2.91 15.67 -6.57
N ILE A 109 2.58 14.49 -6.04
CA ILE A 109 3.23 13.93 -4.86
C ILE A 109 4.46 13.14 -5.29
N LYS A 110 5.62 13.46 -4.70
CA LYS A 110 6.91 12.88 -5.08
C LYS A 110 7.37 11.74 -4.19
N HIS A 111 6.92 11.68 -2.94
CA HIS A 111 7.26 10.58 -2.03
C HIS A 111 6.30 9.40 -2.23
N ARG A 112 6.75 8.19 -1.91
CA ARG A 112 5.93 6.97 -1.99
C ARG A 112 5.70 6.31 -0.63
N ASN A 113 6.11 7.00 0.42
CA ASN A 113 5.96 6.54 1.79
C ASN A 113 4.54 6.87 2.29
N PHE A 114 3.61 5.93 2.16
CA PHE A 114 2.21 6.10 2.58
C PHE A 114 1.71 4.89 3.35
N GLY A 115 1.02 5.14 4.47
CA GLY A 115 0.27 4.13 5.22
C GLY A 115 1.05 2.82 5.40
N ASN A 116 0.62 1.74 4.74
CA ASN A 116 1.29 0.43 4.84
C ASN A 116 2.75 0.47 4.36
N TYR A 117 3.09 1.27 3.34
CA TYR A 117 4.47 1.44 2.88
C TYR A 117 5.36 2.25 3.84
N SER A 118 4.75 2.91 4.83
CA SER A 118 5.45 3.69 5.86
C SER A 118 5.60 3.00 7.18
N LYS A 119 5.18 1.73 7.26
CA LYS A 119 5.23 0.93 8.47
C LYS A 119 5.85 -0.42 8.18
N HIS A 120 6.52 -0.99 9.17
CA HIS A 120 6.90 -2.39 9.11
C HIS A 120 5.63 -3.24 9.15
N ASN A 121 5.50 -4.13 8.18
CA ASN A 121 4.44 -5.11 8.06
C ASN A 121 5.00 -6.31 7.28
N CYS A 122 5.58 -7.26 8.01
CA CYS A 122 6.23 -8.45 7.44
C CYS A 122 5.26 -9.62 7.20
N GLY A 123 3.96 -9.43 7.46
CA GLY A 123 2.95 -10.47 7.29
C GLY A 123 2.88 -11.53 8.41
N PHE A 124 3.73 -11.44 9.43
CA PHE A 124 3.65 -12.27 10.64
C PHE A 124 2.91 -11.51 11.74
N ASP A 125 1.78 -12.03 12.20
CA ASP A 125 0.91 -11.35 13.18
C ASP A 125 1.60 -11.07 14.53
N ASP A 126 2.55 -11.91 14.92
CA ASP A 126 3.30 -11.85 16.19
C ASP A 126 4.59 -11.02 16.10
N CYS A 127 4.89 -10.40 14.96
CA CYS A 127 6.07 -9.55 14.82
C CYS A 127 5.94 -8.28 15.67
N PHE A 128 6.82 -8.13 16.66
CA PHE A 128 6.87 -6.98 17.55
C PHE A 128 7.22 -5.65 16.87
N TRP A 129 7.69 -5.68 15.63
CA TRP A 129 7.95 -4.50 14.82
C TRP A 129 6.74 -4.02 14.03
N ASN A 130 5.68 -4.83 13.93
CA ASN A 130 4.50 -4.44 13.15
C ASN A 130 3.94 -3.10 13.59
N GLY A 131 3.74 -2.21 12.62
CA GLY A 131 3.25 -0.85 12.85
C GLY A 131 4.33 0.18 13.17
N LEU A 132 5.58 -0.23 13.40
CA LEU A 132 6.71 0.69 13.56
C LEU A 132 6.90 1.52 12.29
N MET A 133 7.03 2.84 12.42
CA MET A 133 7.26 3.72 11.28
C MET A 133 8.65 3.48 10.70
N ILE A 134 8.72 3.25 9.39
CA ILE A 134 9.96 2.96 8.67
C ILE A 134 10.25 4.03 7.63
N ARG A 135 11.55 4.26 7.39
CA ARG A 135 12.02 5.10 6.30
C ARG A 135 12.07 4.28 5.01
N GLN A 136 11.53 4.81 3.92
CA GLN A 136 11.59 4.17 2.61
C GLN A 136 13.04 3.81 2.23
N GLY A 137 13.26 2.56 1.81
CA GLY A 137 14.57 2.04 1.42
C GLY A 137 15.50 1.71 2.59
N SER A 138 15.02 1.74 3.83
CA SER A 138 15.75 1.16 4.96
C SER A 138 15.75 -0.37 4.84
N TRP A 139 16.70 -1.02 5.50
CA TRP A 139 16.73 -2.48 5.61
C TRP A 139 15.51 -3.05 6.36
N PHE A 140 14.84 -2.23 7.17
CA PHE A 140 13.63 -2.58 7.92
C PHE A 140 12.34 -2.52 7.09
N ALA A 141 12.44 -2.07 5.85
CA ALA A 141 11.31 -1.91 4.95
C ALA A 141 10.99 -3.23 4.26
N GLU A 142 9.91 -3.87 4.69
CA GLU A 142 9.42 -5.13 4.12
C GLU A 142 8.71 -4.93 2.78
N ASN A 143 8.04 -3.79 2.62
CA ASN A 143 7.28 -3.49 1.43
C ASN A 143 7.43 -2.02 1.03
N SER A 144 7.69 -1.77 -0.25
CA SER A 144 7.74 -0.43 -0.81
C SER A 144 7.06 -0.37 -2.16
N MET A 145 6.42 0.77 -2.43
CA MET A 145 5.76 1.03 -3.70
C MET A 145 6.81 1.25 -4.80
N HIS A 146 6.84 0.34 -5.76
CA HIS A 146 7.70 0.34 -6.93
C HIS A 146 6.88 0.41 -8.21
N PHE A 147 7.49 0.97 -9.25
CA PHE A 147 6.89 1.11 -10.57
C PHE A 147 7.84 0.56 -11.64
N ASN A 148 7.29 0.07 -12.75
CA ASN A 148 8.08 -0.48 -13.87
C ASN A 148 9.15 0.47 -14.43
N GLY A 149 8.98 1.79 -14.29
CA GLY A 149 9.97 2.80 -14.69
C GLY A 149 11.06 3.09 -13.66
N ASP A 150 11.04 2.42 -12.50
CA ASP A 150 12.02 2.64 -11.45
C ASP A 150 13.41 2.14 -11.85
N ILE A 151 14.41 2.93 -11.48
CA ILE A 151 15.80 2.55 -11.67
C ILE A 151 16.13 1.36 -10.78
N ASN A 152 16.53 0.24 -11.40
CA ASN A 152 17.06 -0.91 -10.68
C ASN A 152 18.45 -0.60 -10.09
N ARG A 153 18.47 -0.16 -8.83
CA ARG A 153 19.69 0.21 -8.09
C ARG A 153 20.67 -0.96 -7.94
N TYR A 154 20.15 -2.17 -7.77
CA TYR A 154 20.98 -3.37 -7.64
C TYR A 154 21.81 -3.60 -8.90
N GLN A 155 21.17 -3.56 -10.08
CA GLN A 155 21.89 -3.69 -11.34
C GLN A 155 22.88 -2.55 -11.58
N GLN A 156 22.57 -1.32 -11.14
CA GLN A 156 23.52 -0.21 -11.23
C GLN A 156 24.75 -0.44 -10.34
N GLN A 157 24.56 -0.92 -9.13
CA GLN A 157 25.64 -1.24 -8.21
C GLN A 157 26.53 -2.36 -8.78
N VAL A 158 25.95 -3.46 -9.23
CA VAL A 158 26.68 -4.56 -9.87
C VAL A 158 27.49 -4.07 -11.08
N LYS A 159 26.90 -3.22 -11.94
CA LYS A 159 27.62 -2.63 -13.09
C LYS A 159 28.78 -1.73 -12.63
N SER A 160 28.55 -0.91 -11.60
CA SER A 160 29.59 -0.04 -11.03
C SER A 160 30.75 -0.88 -10.47
N ASP A 161 30.46 -1.92 -9.70
CA ASP A 161 31.47 -2.75 -9.05
C ASP A 161 32.26 -3.57 -10.06
N ARG A 162 31.60 -4.08 -11.11
CA ARG A 162 32.27 -4.70 -12.26
C ARG A 162 33.25 -3.74 -12.92
N ARG A 163 32.82 -2.51 -13.27
CA ARG A 163 33.70 -1.48 -13.85
C ARG A 163 34.86 -1.09 -12.92
N LYS A 164 34.66 -1.08 -11.60
CA LYS A 164 35.74 -0.84 -10.63
C LYS A 164 36.75 -1.99 -10.63
N SER A 165 36.28 -3.23 -10.70
CA SER A 165 37.12 -4.43 -10.78
C SER A 165 37.93 -4.47 -12.07
N ASP A 166 37.31 -4.22 -13.21
CA ASP A 166 37.95 -4.22 -14.53
C ASP A 166 39.08 -3.18 -14.58
N ARG A 167 38.84 -1.95 -14.12
CA ARG A 167 39.88 -0.90 -14.02
C ARG A 167 41.03 -1.28 -13.09
N LYS A 168 40.77 -2.00 -11.99
CA LYS A 168 41.84 -2.47 -11.09
C LYS A 168 42.67 -3.54 -11.78
N ARG A 169 42.03 -4.46 -12.50
CA ARG A 169 42.71 -5.53 -13.25
C ARG A 169 43.59 -4.96 -14.38
N GLU A 170 43.07 -4.01 -15.15
CA GLU A 170 43.85 -3.31 -16.19
C GLU A 170 45.09 -2.63 -15.60
N LYS A 171 44.94 -1.87 -14.50
CA LYS A 171 46.07 -1.22 -13.83
C LYS A 171 47.11 -2.22 -13.33
N GLN A 172 46.68 -3.39 -12.83
CA GLN A 172 47.59 -4.44 -12.38
C GLN A 172 48.35 -5.09 -13.54
N ILE A 173 47.69 -5.30 -14.69
CA ILE A 173 48.32 -5.83 -15.91
C ILE A 173 49.41 -4.85 -16.37
N ILE A 174 49.05 -3.57 -16.56
CA ILE A 174 50.00 -2.51 -16.98
C ILE A 174 51.19 -2.44 -16.01
N LYS A 175 50.94 -2.47 -14.71
CA LYS A 175 52.01 -2.43 -13.70
C LYS A 175 52.96 -3.63 -13.81
N ARG A 176 52.44 -4.85 -13.99
CA ARG A 176 53.26 -6.05 -14.17
C ARG A 176 54.07 -6.01 -15.46
N GLU A 177 53.50 -5.48 -16.54
CA GLU A 177 54.20 -5.33 -17.82
C GLU A 177 55.35 -4.32 -17.72
N LEU A 178 55.16 -3.22 -16.97
CA LEU A 178 56.20 -2.24 -16.70
C LEU A 178 57.30 -2.73 -15.73
N GLU A 179 56.96 -3.62 -14.79
CA GLU A 179 57.94 -4.22 -13.85
C GLU A 179 58.77 -5.36 -14.48
N ASN A 180 58.32 -5.91 -15.61
CA ASN A 180 59.00 -6.97 -16.36
C ASN A 180 59.82 -6.44 -17.56
N GLN A 181 59.95 -5.12 -17.71
CA GLN A 181 60.88 -4.43 -18.61
C GLN A 181 62.10 -3.94 -17.84
#